data_AF-A0A7X8BYK3-F1
#
_entry.id   AF-A0A7X8BYK3-F1
#
_cell.length_a   1.000
_cell.length_b   1.000
_cell.length_c   1.000
_cell.angle_alpha   90.00
_cell.angle_beta   90.00
_cell.angle_gamma   90.00
#
_symmetry.space_group_name_H-M   'P 1'
#
loop_
_entity.id
_entity.type
_entity.pdbx_description
1 polymer ?
#
loop_
_entity_poly.entity_id
_entity_poly.type
_entity_poly.pdbx_seq_one_letter_code
_entity_poly.pdbx_strand_id
1 'polypeptide(L)'
;MKIKRISWFLAIVSAITFLFGFSSCSEVENENIIFAYRANGNISASSGDALEALFCIPYYTEAITKLLGESYSMTERDKDVISACDAVFSNHRTKHPTWKGYVEIEKSKIGTSGDIISSVVIKTYKYE
;
A
#
# COMPACT_ATOMS: atom_id res chain seq x y z
N MET A 1 55.03 2.60 -59.36
CA MET A 1 54.84 1.64 -60.48
C MET A 1 54.01 0.47 -59.98
N LYS A 2 53.02 0.04 -60.77
CA LYS A 2 52.10 -1.12 -60.62
C LYS A 2 50.88 -1.00 -59.68
N ILE A 3 49.78 -0.68 -60.36
CA ILE A 3 48.37 -0.99 -60.08
C ILE A 3 48.19 -2.51 -59.89
N LYS A 4 47.30 -2.91 -58.97
CA LYS A 4 46.35 -4.03 -59.17
C LYS A 4 45.11 -3.85 -58.28
N ARG A 5 43.96 -3.71 -58.94
CA ARG A 5 42.59 -3.80 -58.41
C ARG A 5 42.21 -5.27 -58.19
N ILE A 6 41.29 -5.54 -57.26
CA ILE A 6 40.27 -6.62 -57.18
C ILE A 6 39.63 -6.41 -55.79
N SER A 7 38.50 -5.70 -55.64
CA SER A 7 37.10 -6.10 -55.85
C SER A 7 36.78 -7.52 -55.38
N TRP A 8 36.32 -7.67 -54.14
CA TRP A 8 35.23 -8.59 -53.87
C TRP A 8 34.32 -8.06 -52.77
N PHE A 9 33.09 -7.77 -53.18
CA PHE A 9 31.94 -7.50 -52.34
C PHE A 9 31.57 -8.76 -51.56
N LEU A 10 31.33 -8.63 -50.25
CA LEU A 10 30.34 -9.46 -49.58
C LEU A 10 29.74 -8.69 -48.40
N ALA A 11 28.55 -8.18 -48.68
CA ALA A 11 27.59 -7.67 -47.73
C ALA A 11 27.12 -8.80 -46.80
N ILE A 12 26.85 -8.47 -45.53
CA ILE A 12 25.69 -8.94 -44.76
C ILE A 12 25.39 -7.80 -43.79
N VAL A 13 24.49 -6.89 -44.19
CA VAL A 13 23.77 -6.02 -43.26
C VAL A 13 22.46 -6.75 -43.02
N SER A 14 22.37 -7.48 -41.91
CA SER A 14 21.12 -8.09 -41.48
C SER A 14 20.21 -6.98 -40.96
N ALA A 15 19.34 -6.48 -41.84
CA ALA A 15 18.21 -5.65 -41.45
C ALA A 15 17.19 -6.55 -40.74
N ILE A 16 17.29 -6.63 -39.42
CA ILE A 16 16.20 -7.18 -38.60
C ILE A 16 15.13 -6.10 -38.55
N THR A 17 14.15 -6.20 -39.44
CA THR A 17 12.88 -5.50 -39.31
C THR A 17 12.11 -6.13 -38.15
N PHE A 18 12.29 -5.58 -36.95
CA PHE A 18 11.33 -5.79 -35.87
C PHE A 18 10.01 -5.16 -36.29
N LEU A 19 9.11 -5.97 -36.84
CA LEU A 19 7.69 -5.67 -36.87
C LEU A 19 7.21 -5.68 -35.43
N PHE A 20 7.33 -4.55 -34.74
CA PHE A 20 6.49 -4.27 -33.59
C PHE A 20 5.07 -4.12 -34.13
N GLY A 21 4.35 -5.25 -34.14
CA GLY A 21 2.90 -5.20 -34.23
C GLY A 21 2.43 -4.26 -33.15
N PHE A 22 1.72 -3.20 -33.55
CA PHE A 22 0.89 -2.45 -32.64
C PHE A 22 -0.09 -3.46 -32.05
N SER A 23 0.25 -4.01 -30.88
CA SER A 23 -0.81 -4.47 -29.98
C SER A 23 -1.64 -3.23 -29.77
N SER A 24 -2.86 -3.27 -30.31
CA SER A 24 -3.90 -2.34 -29.97
C SER A 24 -3.87 -2.24 -28.45
N CYS A 25 -3.34 -1.12 -27.95
CA CYS A 25 -3.61 -0.65 -26.61
C CYS A 25 -5.11 -0.43 -26.60
N SER A 26 -5.87 -1.46 -26.25
CA SER A 26 -7.01 -1.18 -25.42
C SER A 26 -6.41 -0.47 -24.22
N GLU A 27 -6.54 0.86 -24.18
CA GLU A 27 -6.51 1.60 -22.93
C GLU A 27 -7.57 0.93 -22.06
N VAL A 28 -7.15 -0.11 -21.33
CA VAL A 28 -7.75 -0.37 -20.04
C VAL A 28 -7.45 0.92 -19.32
N GLU A 29 -8.45 1.77 -19.15
CA GLU A 29 -8.41 2.82 -18.15
C GLU A 29 -8.05 2.12 -16.84
N ASN A 30 -6.74 2.04 -16.56
CA ASN A 30 -6.24 1.69 -15.26
C ASN A 30 -6.60 2.91 -14.44
N GLU A 31 -7.84 2.94 -13.93
CA GLU A 31 -8.24 3.85 -12.88
C GLU A 31 -7.15 3.75 -11.82
N ASN A 32 -6.28 4.77 -11.73
CA ASN A 32 -5.20 4.80 -10.75
C ASN A 32 -5.87 4.85 -9.37
N ILE A 33 -6.03 3.66 -8.79
CA ILE A 33 -6.66 3.45 -7.51
C ILE A 33 -5.55 3.41 -6.46
N ILE A 34 -5.79 4.12 -5.37
CA ILE A 34 -4.97 4.00 -4.16
C ILE A 34 -5.80 3.40 -3.03
N PHE A 35 -5.11 2.72 -2.13
CA PHE A 35 -5.66 2.13 -0.91
C PHE A 35 -5.14 2.94 0.27
N ALA A 36 -6.05 3.61 0.98
CA ALA A 36 -5.75 4.30 2.23
C ALA A 36 -6.26 3.47 3.40
N TYR A 37 -5.51 3.47 4.50
CA TYR A 37 -5.86 2.75 5.72
C TYR A 37 -5.92 3.73 6.88
N ARG A 38 -6.97 3.65 7.69
CA ARG A 38 -7.17 4.52 8.84
C ARG A 38 -7.56 3.71 10.06
N ALA A 39 -6.97 4.07 11.21
CA ALA A 39 -7.43 3.60 12.49
C ALA A 39 -8.44 4.59 13.08
N ASN A 40 -9.61 4.08 13.46
CA ASN A 40 -10.65 4.82 14.17
C ASN A 40 -11.06 4.03 15.42
N GLY A 41 -11.71 4.66 16.38
CA GLY A 41 -12.20 3.93 17.55
C GLY A 41 -12.46 4.81 18.76
N ASN A 42 -12.69 4.15 19.88
CA ASN A 42 -12.86 4.80 21.17
C ASN A 42 -12.29 3.89 22.27
N ILE A 43 -11.42 4.45 23.09
CA ILE A 43 -10.79 3.76 24.22
C ILE A 43 -11.08 4.53 25.50
N SER A 44 -11.48 3.78 26.50
CA SER A 44 -11.67 4.24 27.86
C SER A 44 -10.67 3.54 28.77
N ALA A 45 -10.13 4.30 29.71
CA ALA A 45 -9.16 3.82 30.69
C ALA A 45 -9.48 4.44 32.05
N SER A 46 -8.92 3.84 33.11
CA SER A 46 -8.95 4.45 34.44
C SER A 46 -8.09 5.72 34.47
N SER A 47 -8.27 6.57 35.48
CA SER A 47 -7.59 7.87 35.57
C SER A 47 -6.05 7.79 35.53
N GLY A 48 -5.46 6.65 35.92
CA GLY A 48 -4.01 6.44 35.86
C GLY A 48 -3.47 6.27 34.44
N ASP A 49 -4.26 5.68 33.54
CA ASP A 49 -3.83 5.32 32.18
C ASP A 49 -4.51 6.19 31.10
N ALA A 50 -5.30 7.19 31.51
CA ALA A 50 -6.10 8.02 30.62
C ALA A 50 -5.24 8.77 29.58
N LEU A 51 -4.04 9.24 29.97
CA LEU A 51 -3.12 9.89 29.03
C LEU A 51 -2.58 8.93 27.98
N GLU A 52 -2.27 7.68 28.35
CA GLU A 52 -1.77 6.68 27.41
C GLU A 52 -2.88 6.20 26.46
N ALA A 53 -4.13 6.11 26.95
CA ALA A 53 -5.28 5.78 26.13
C ALA A 53 -5.53 6.79 24.98
N LEU A 54 -5.16 8.07 25.16
CA LEU A 54 -5.21 9.08 24.09
C LEU A 54 -4.32 8.72 22.90
N PHE A 55 -3.21 8.00 23.15
CA PHE A 55 -2.27 7.58 22.11
C PHE A 55 -2.60 6.22 21.51
N CYS A 56 -3.62 5.51 22.02
CA CYS A 56 -3.99 4.20 21.53
C CYS A 56 -4.23 4.19 20.01
N ILE A 57 -5.11 5.07 19.49
CA ILE A 57 -5.41 5.15 18.05
C ILE A 57 -4.18 5.65 17.25
N PRO A 58 -3.48 6.72 17.67
CA PRO A 58 -2.23 7.13 17.03
C PRO A 58 -1.20 6.02 16.82
N TYR A 59 -1.04 5.08 17.77
CA TYR A 59 -0.10 3.97 17.61
C TYR A 59 -0.45 3.03 16.44
N TYR A 60 -1.75 2.80 16.17
CA TYR A 60 -2.16 2.04 14.99
C TYR A 60 -1.84 2.81 13.71
N THR A 61 -2.16 4.10 13.66
CA THR A 61 -1.85 4.97 12.51
C THR A 61 -0.35 5.02 12.22
N GLU A 62 0.48 5.09 13.26
CA GLU A 62 1.94 5.05 13.14
C GLU A 62 2.43 3.70 12.59
N ALA A 63 1.91 2.58 13.09
CA ALA A 63 2.28 1.26 12.59
C ALA A 63 1.93 1.07 11.10
N ILE A 64 0.74 1.53 10.69
CA ILE A 64 0.31 1.55 9.29
C ILE A 64 1.26 2.41 8.45
N THR A 65 1.55 3.63 8.89
CA THR A 65 2.41 4.57 8.14
C THR A 65 3.83 4.04 8.00
N LYS A 66 4.39 3.43 9.05
CA LYS A 66 5.71 2.78 9.01
C LYS A 66 5.75 1.60 8.05
N LEU A 67 4.66 0.82 7.98
CA LEU A 67 4.55 -0.31 7.06
C LEU A 67 4.49 0.15 5.60
N LEU A 68 3.70 1.20 5.31
CA LEU A 68 3.47 1.65 3.94
C LEU A 68 4.56 2.58 3.41
N GLY A 69 5.28 3.27 4.31
CA GLY A 69 6.24 4.34 3.95
C GLY A 69 5.56 5.68 3.62
N GLU A 70 4.27 5.66 3.31
CA GLU A 70 3.41 6.80 3.03
C GLU A 70 2.01 6.61 3.67
N SER A 71 1.06 7.51 3.39
CA SER A 71 -0.32 7.42 3.90
C SER A 71 -1.23 6.50 3.08
N TYR A 72 -0.77 6.00 1.93
CA TYR A 72 -1.53 5.15 1.02
C TYR A 72 -0.63 4.12 0.32
N SER A 73 -1.23 3.17 -0.39
CA SER A 73 -0.54 2.20 -1.25
C SER A 73 -1.22 2.10 -2.61
N MET A 74 -0.42 1.87 -3.66
CA MET A 74 -0.93 1.55 -5.00
C MET A 74 -1.47 0.10 -5.11
N THR A 75 -1.27 -0.71 -4.07
CA THR A 75 -1.72 -2.10 -4.02
C THR A 75 -2.45 -2.37 -2.71
N GLU A 76 -3.35 -3.36 -2.70
CA GLU A 76 -4.00 -3.78 -1.46
C GLU A 76 -3.00 -4.49 -0.53
N ARG A 77 -2.94 -4.07 0.74
CA ARG A 77 -1.97 -4.52 1.75
C ARG A 77 -2.64 -5.04 3.04
N ASP A 78 -3.89 -5.48 2.96
CA ASP A 78 -4.74 -5.79 4.13
C ASP A 78 -4.07 -6.73 5.14
N LYS A 79 -3.45 -7.82 4.66
CA LYS A 79 -2.78 -8.80 5.53
C LYS A 79 -1.61 -8.18 6.30
N ASP A 80 -0.82 -7.36 5.64
CA ASP A 80 0.37 -6.74 6.24
C ASP A 80 -0.05 -5.63 7.22
N VAL A 81 -1.07 -4.85 6.85
CA VAL A 81 -1.69 -3.83 7.72
C VAL A 81 -2.25 -4.49 8.98
N ILE A 82 -3.03 -5.57 8.84
CA ILE A 82 -3.57 -6.32 9.98
C ILE A 82 -2.43 -6.86 10.84
N SER A 83 -1.38 -7.44 10.25
CA SER A 83 -0.23 -7.94 11.02
C SER A 83 0.49 -6.85 11.80
N ALA A 84 0.65 -5.64 11.25
CA ALA A 84 1.25 -4.51 11.95
C ALA A 84 0.35 -4.04 13.11
N CYS A 85 -0.96 -3.96 12.88
CA CYS A 85 -1.94 -3.59 13.90
C CYS A 85 -2.08 -4.67 15.00
N ASP A 86 -1.95 -5.96 14.67
CA ASP A 86 -1.97 -7.07 15.64
C ASP A 86 -0.81 -6.94 16.64
N ALA A 87 0.37 -6.50 16.19
CA ALA A 87 1.51 -6.26 17.06
C ALA A 87 1.25 -5.10 18.05
N VAL A 88 0.62 -4.02 17.59
CA VAL A 88 0.19 -2.89 18.44
C VAL A 88 -0.82 -3.36 19.48
N PHE A 89 -1.86 -4.08 19.04
CA PHE A 89 -2.89 -4.62 19.92
C PHE A 89 -2.31 -5.52 21.01
N SER A 90 -1.45 -6.47 20.64
CA SER A 90 -0.80 -7.39 21.59
C SER A 90 0.02 -6.64 22.64
N ASN A 91 0.80 -5.64 22.22
CA ASN A 91 1.55 -4.78 23.14
C ASN A 91 0.62 -3.99 24.09
N HIS A 92 -0.48 -3.43 23.59
CA HIS A 92 -1.45 -2.73 24.45
C HIS A 92 -2.12 -3.67 25.44
N ARG A 93 -2.57 -4.87 25.03
CA ARG A 93 -3.21 -5.83 25.94
C ARG A 93 -2.26 -6.32 27.03
N THR A 94 -0.96 -6.37 26.73
CA THR A 94 0.07 -6.70 27.71
C THR A 94 0.30 -5.58 28.72
N LYS A 95 0.38 -4.32 28.26
CA LYS A 95 0.70 -3.16 29.12
C LYS A 95 -0.51 -2.54 29.83
N HIS A 96 -1.67 -2.61 29.19
CA HIS A 96 -2.91 -1.96 29.62
C HIS A 96 -4.09 -2.95 29.58
N PRO A 97 -4.05 -4.00 30.42
CA PRO A 97 -5.09 -5.04 30.42
C PRO A 97 -6.48 -4.50 30.81
N THR A 98 -6.54 -3.32 31.44
CA THR A 98 -7.78 -2.69 31.94
C THR A 98 -8.44 -1.74 30.94
N TRP A 99 -7.79 -1.42 29.81
CA TRP A 99 -8.39 -0.60 28.77
C TRP A 99 -9.64 -1.28 28.21
N LYS A 100 -10.66 -0.46 27.92
CA LYS A 100 -11.94 -0.89 27.36
C LYS A 100 -12.31 -0.10 26.12
N GLY A 101 -13.02 -0.73 25.19
CA GLY A 101 -13.50 -0.09 23.98
C GLY A 101 -13.05 -0.83 22.73
N TYR A 102 -12.80 -0.11 21.64
CA TYR A 102 -12.45 -0.73 20.38
C TYR A 102 -11.60 0.17 19.48
N VAL A 103 -10.87 -0.48 18.56
CA VAL A 103 -10.21 0.16 17.42
C VAL A 103 -10.62 -0.59 16.15
N GLU A 104 -11.07 0.14 15.14
CA GLU A 104 -11.38 -0.35 13.80
C GLU A 104 -10.33 0.12 12.82
N ILE A 105 -9.87 -0.79 11.97
CA ILE A 105 -9.03 -0.48 10.83
C ILE A 105 -9.92 -0.44 9.60
N GLU A 106 -10.05 0.74 9.03
CA GLU A 106 -10.82 1.01 7.84
C GLU A 106 -9.89 1.08 6.62
N LYS A 107 -10.29 0.45 5.53
CA LYS A 107 -9.67 0.56 4.22
C LYS A 107 -10.59 1.34 3.30
N SER A 108 -10.05 2.37 2.67
CA SER A 108 -10.73 3.13 1.63
C SER A 108 -10.03 2.94 0.28
N LYS A 109 -10.83 2.67 -0.75
CA LYS A 109 -10.41 2.67 -2.16
C LYS A 109 -10.68 4.05 -2.73
N ILE A 110 -9.66 4.75 -3.19
CA ILE A 110 -9.76 6.14 -3.67
C ILE A 110 -9.42 6.18 -5.15
N GLY A 111 -10.27 6.84 -5.93
CA GLY A 111 -10.07 7.03 -7.37
C GLY A 111 -9.19 8.23 -7.70
N THR A 112 -8.89 8.41 -8.99
CA THR A 112 -8.08 9.52 -9.51
C THR A 112 -8.63 10.90 -9.25
N SER A 113 -9.95 11.04 -9.09
CA SER A 113 -10.61 12.31 -8.71
C SER A 113 -10.44 12.66 -7.23
N GLY A 114 -9.89 11.76 -6.41
CA GLY A 114 -9.85 11.87 -4.95
C GLY A 114 -11.13 11.37 -4.27
N ASP A 115 -12.12 10.91 -5.03
CA ASP A 115 -13.36 10.37 -4.48
C ASP A 115 -13.13 9.00 -3.83
N ILE A 116 -13.78 8.77 -2.69
CA ILE A 116 -13.82 7.46 -2.04
C ILE A 116 -14.79 6.57 -2.83
N ILE A 117 -14.25 5.59 -3.54
CA ILE A 117 -15.01 4.59 -4.31
C ILE A 117 -15.71 3.62 -3.36
N SER A 118 -15.02 3.19 -2.31
CA SER A 118 -15.57 2.28 -1.30
C SER A 118 -14.78 2.41 0.00
N SER A 119 -15.45 2.17 1.13
CA SER A 119 -14.79 2.06 2.43
C SER A 119 -15.31 0.85 3.21
N VAL A 120 -14.42 0.13 3.87
CA VAL A 120 -14.74 -1.10 4.60
C VAL A 120 -13.87 -1.26 5.85
N VAL A 121 -14.45 -1.72 6.95
CA VAL A 121 -13.68 -2.14 8.13
C VAL A 121 -13.09 -3.52 7.86
N ILE A 122 -11.76 -3.62 7.84
CA ILE A 122 -11.03 -4.86 7.58
C ILE A 122 -10.70 -5.62 8.87
N LYS A 123 -10.69 -4.94 10.01
CA LYS A 123 -10.42 -5.53 11.32
C LYS A 123 -10.96 -4.66 12.45
N THR A 124 -11.52 -5.30 13.47
CA THR A 124 -11.92 -4.68 14.73
C THR A 124 -11.15 -5.32 15.89
N TYR A 125 -10.47 -4.50 16.68
CA TYR A 125 -9.77 -4.87 17.91
C TYR A 125 -10.63 -4.47 19.10
N LYS A 126 -11.02 -5.45 19.92
CA LYS A 126 -11.80 -5.21 21.13
C LYS A 126 -10.88 -5.16 22.35
N TYR A 127 -11.07 -4.17 23.19
CA TYR A 127 -10.42 -4.00 24.47
C TYR A 127 -11.46 -4.34 25.54
N GLU A 128 -11.26 -5.46 26.23
CA GLU A 128 -12.18 -6.03 27.23
C GLU A 128 -11.41 -6.41 28.51
#